data_AF-A0A957ZP39-F1
#
_entry.id   AF-A0A957ZP39-F1
#
_cell.length_a   1.000
_cell.length_b   1.000
_cell.length_c   1.000
_cell.angle_alpha   90.00
_cell.angle_beta   90.00
_cell.angle_gamma   90.00
#
_symmetry.space_group_name_H-M   'P 1'
#
loop_
_entity.id
_entity.type
_entity.pdbx_description
1 polymer ?
#
loop_
_entity_poly.entity_id
_entity_poly.type
_entity_poly.pdbx_seq_one_letter_code
_entity_poly.pdbx_strand_id
1 'polypeptide(L)'
;MSTPRSAFVAGLKAGSPILMGIVPFALISGVAAVEIGLSPVMAMGLSLIVFAGASQLAAVQLMAVSASPLIIVLTTFFINLRFAMYSASLAPHLKPLSTLAKSCLAYLLTDQAYAVAIARFTENSRMPHKAWFFLGAALALWGTWQGCSLIGIFVGTQVPPSWSLDFAIPLTFMALVFPALKDGAAGSAALVAGLTAVLALKAPFNLGLITAALLGIGAGLLVESLRKG
;
A
#
# COMPACT_ATOMS: atom_id res chain seq x y z
N MET A 1 12.18 30.07 -17.00
CA MET A 1 11.38 28.96 -17.59
C MET A 1 11.74 27.69 -16.83
N SER A 2 10.77 26.95 -16.31
CA SER A 2 11.05 25.66 -15.65
C SER A 2 11.58 24.66 -16.68
N THR A 3 12.73 24.06 -16.40
CA THR A 3 13.31 22.98 -17.22
C THR A 3 12.74 21.62 -16.81
N PRO A 4 12.82 20.58 -17.66
CA PRO A 4 12.48 19.20 -17.29
C PRO A 4 13.13 18.75 -15.98
N ARG A 5 14.42 19.08 -15.81
CA ARG A 5 15.18 18.78 -14.59
C ARG A 5 14.60 19.46 -13.37
N SER A 6 14.22 20.74 -13.47
CA SER A 6 13.60 21.47 -12.35
C SER A 6 12.24 20.90 -11.96
N ALA A 7 11.43 20.47 -12.94
CA ALA A 7 10.15 19.82 -12.70
C ALA A 7 10.32 18.46 -12.01
N PHE A 8 11.31 17.66 -12.45
CA PHE A 8 11.66 16.40 -11.83
C PHE A 8 12.08 16.56 -10.36
N VAL A 9 12.98 17.50 -10.07
CA VAL A 9 13.42 17.79 -8.70
C VAL A 9 12.26 18.32 -7.85
N ALA A 10 11.36 19.13 -8.41
CA ALA A 10 10.16 19.55 -7.72
C ALA A 10 9.25 18.36 -7.37
N GLY A 11 9.14 17.37 -8.26
CA GLY A 11 8.42 16.11 -8.00
C GLY A 11 9.04 15.31 -6.86
N LEU A 12 10.36 15.12 -6.89
CA LEU A 12 11.10 14.44 -5.81
C LEU A 12 10.83 15.10 -4.44
N LYS A 13 10.92 16.43 -4.38
CA LYS A 13 10.67 17.20 -3.15
C LYS A 13 9.22 17.13 -2.70
N ALA A 14 8.27 17.13 -3.63
CA ALA A 14 6.85 17.03 -3.29
C ALA A 14 6.49 15.62 -2.75
N GLY A 15 7.19 14.58 -3.20
CA GLY A 15 7.00 13.22 -2.69
C GLY A 15 7.67 12.95 -1.33
N SER A 16 8.66 13.75 -0.92
CA SER A 16 9.48 13.47 0.27
C SER A 16 8.71 13.32 1.59
N PRO A 17 7.66 14.13 1.90
CA PRO A 17 6.94 13.99 3.16
C PRO A 17 6.22 12.64 3.27
N ILE A 18 5.83 12.05 2.12
CA ILE A 18 5.08 10.80 2.06
C ILE A 18 6.01 9.59 2.25
N LEU A 19 7.30 9.72 1.94
CA LEU A 19 8.27 8.64 2.07
C LEU A 19 8.33 8.10 3.50
N MET A 20 8.24 8.97 4.51
CA MET A 20 8.23 8.55 5.92
C MET A 20 7.09 7.59 6.24
N GLY A 21 5.92 7.76 5.61
CA GLY A 21 4.79 6.84 5.78
C GLY A 21 4.97 5.51 5.06
N ILE A 22 5.77 5.47 4.00
CA ILE A 22 5.96 4.27 3.17
C ILE A 22 7.04 3.35 3.70
N VAL A 23 8.10 3.89 4.31
CA VAL A 23 9.21 3.12 4.87
C VAL A 23 8.75 1.91 5.70
N PRO A 24 7.89 2.06 6.72
CA PRO A 24 7.47 0.91 7.53
C PRO A 24 6.69 -0.12 6.71
N PHE A 25 5.83 0.31 5.77
CA PHE A 25 5.05 -0.59 4.92
C PHE A 25 5.94 -1.43 4.00
N ALA A 26 6.95 -0.81 3.38
CA ALA A 26 7.88 -1.48 2.49
C ALA A 26 8.77 -2.48 3.24
N LEU A 27 9.31 -2.09 4.41
CA LEU A 27 10.10 -2.97 5.27
C LEU A 27 9.31 -4.22 5.65
N ILE A 28 8.10 -4.02 6.16
CA ILE A 28 7.17 -5.07 6.56
C ILE A 28 6.86 -6.01 5.39
N SER A 29 6.60 -5.44 4.20
CA SER A 29 6.30 -6.25 3.03
C SER A 29 7.46 -7.15 2.62
N GLY A 30 8.71 -6.68 2.77
CA GLY A 30 9.91 -7.48 2.52
C GLY A 30 10.06 -8.63 3.52
N VAL A 31 9.87 -8.35 4.82
CA VAL A 31 9.92 -9.38 5.88
C VAL A 31 8.84 -10.44 5.67
N ALA A 32 7.60 -10.01 5.48
CA ALA A 32 6.45 -10.91 5.32
C ALA A 32 6.61 -11.85 4.11
N ALA A 33 7.26 -11.38 3.03
CA ALA A 33 7.50 -12.22 1.86
C ALA A 33 8.46 -13.38 2.14
N VAL A 34 9.56 -13.14 2.87
CA VAL A 34 10.51 -14.22 3.19
C VAL A 34 10.03 -15.13 4.32
N GLU A 35 9.18 -14.60 5.21
CA GLU A 35 8.55 -15.35 6.30
C GLU A 35 7.65 -16.49 5.79
N ILE A 36 6.94 -16.26 4.67
CA ILE A 36 6.14 -17.30 4.03
C ILE A 36 6.98 -18.28 3.17
N GLY A 37 8.31 -18.22 3.28
CA GLY A 37 9.23 -19.12 2.60
C GLY A 37 9.64 -18.70 1.18
N LEU A 38 9.32 -17.49 0.71
CA LEU A 38 9.84 -17.02 -0.57
C LEU A 38 11.35 -16.80 -0.47
N SER A 39 12.07 -17.22 -1.51
CA SER A 39 13.49 -16.85 -1.64
C SER A 39 13.64 -15.32 -1.74
N PRO A 40 14.77 -14.74 -1.32
CA PRO A 40 15.01 -13.29 -1.41
C PRO A 40 14.81 -12.73 -2.83
N VAL A 41 15.17 -13.51 -3.85
CA VAL A 41 15.00 -13.16 -5.26
C VAL A 41 13.52 -13.12 -5.64
N MET A 42 12.73 -14.11 -5.20
CA MET A 42 11.27 -14.14 -5.43
C MET A 42 10.56 -13.01 -4.68
N ALA A 43 10.94 -12.74 -3.42
CA ALA A 43 10.39 -11.65 -2.63
C ALA A 43 10.66 -10.28 -3.29
N MET A 44 11.88 -10.06 -3.79
CA MET A 44 12.21 -8.84 -4.52
C MET A 44 11.50 -8.77 -5.87
N GLY A 45 11.41 -9.89 -6.60
CA GLY A 45 10.67 -9.98 -7.84
C GLY A 45 9.19 -9.63 -7.67
N LEU A 46 8.57 -10.09 -6.59
CA LEU A 46 7.20 -9.73 -6.23
C LEU A 46 7.06 -8.21 -5.99
N SER A 47 7.99 -7.61 -5.24
CA SER A 47 8.01 -6.15 -4.99
C SER A 47 8.20 -5.31 -6.26
N LEU A 48 8.94 -5.83 -7.24
CA LEU A 48 9.15 -5.16 -8.53
C LEU A 48 7.94 -5.31 -9.46
N ILE A 49 7.35 -6.49 -9.54
CA ILE A 49 6.22 -6.77 -10.45
C ILE A 49 4.93 -6.18 -9.87
N VAL A 50 4.67 -6.42 -8.60
CA VAL A 50 3.48 -5.95 -7.88
C VAL A 50 3.85 -4.71 -7.08
N PHE A 51 4.23 -3.64 -7.78
CA PHE A 51 4.50 -2.34 -7.16
C PHE A 51 3.20 -1.64 -6.72
N ALA A 52 2.53 -2.24 -5.73
CA ALA A 52 1.27 -1.80 -5.15
C ALA A 52 1.16 -2.36 -3.74
N GLY A 53 1.45 -1.55 -2.71
CA GLY A 53 1.63 -2.05 -1.35
C GLY A 53 0.46 -2.88 -0.79
N ALA A 54 -0.78 -2.43 -0.98
CA ALA A 54 -1.96 -3.18 -0.54
C ALA A 54 -2.09 -4.54 -1.25
N SER A 55 -1.89 -4.55 -2.58
CA SER A 55 -1.98 -5.76 -3.40
C SER A 55 -0.82 -6.72 -3.13
N GLN A 56 0.39 -6.21 -2.90
CA GLN A 56 1.56 -6.99 -2.56
C GLN A 56 1.37 -7.71 -1.22
N LEU A 57 0.91 -7.00 -0.18
CA LEU A 57 0.63 -7.62 1.12
C LEU A 57 -0.52 -8.62 1.03
N ALA A 58 -1.59 -8.33 0.28
CA ALA A 58 -2.68 -9.27 0.07
C ALA A 58 -2.21 -10.53 -0.67
N ALA A 59 -1.34 -10.39 -1.68
CA ALA A 59 -0.75 -11.52 -2.39
C ALA A 59 0.09 -12.39 -1.46
N VAL A 60 0.96 -11.78 -0.64
CA VAL A 60 1.78 -12.50 0.35
C VAL A 60 0.90 -13.28 1.32
N GLN A 61 -0.19 -12.69 1.82
CA GLN A 61 -1.11 -13.38 2.73
C GLN A 61 -1.82 -14.56 2.08
N LEU A 62 -2.31 -14.37 0.86
CA LEU A 62 -2.98 -15.44 0.12
C LEU A 62 -2.00 -16.57 -0.22
N MET A 63 -0.74 -16.25 -0.50
CA MET A 63 0.32 -17.25 -0.64
C MET A 63 0.61 -17.97 0.69
N ALA A 64 0.60 -17.27 1.83
CA ALA A 64 0.82 -17.85 3.15
C ALA A 64 -0.20 -18.95 3.49
N VAL A 65 -1.47 -18.76 3.10
CA VAL A 65 -2.55 -19.74 3.31
C VAL A 65 -2.70 -20.72 2.14
N SER A 66 -1.72 -20.76 1.22
CA SER A 66 -1.75 -21.63 0.03
C SER A 66 -3.01 -21.47 -0.84
N ALA A 67 -3.51 -20.24 -0.98
CA ALA A 67 -4.63 -19.96 -1.87
C ALA A 67 -4.27 -20.25 -3.33
N SER A 68 -5.29 -20.56 -4.15
CA SER A 68 -5.10 -20.78 -5.59
C SER A 68 -4.47 -19.55 -6.27
N PRO A 69 -3.52 -19.71 -7.21
CA PRO A 69 -2.95 -18.62 -7.98
C PRO A 69 -4.01 -17.73 -8.65
N LEU A 70 -5.13 -18.32 -9.09
CA LEU A 70 -6.24 -17.58 -9.67
C LEU A 70 -6.87 -16.60 -8.66
N ILE A 71 -7.04 -17.02 -7.40
CA ILE A 71 -7.59 -16.16 -6.34
C ILE A 71 -6.62 -15.00 -6.08
N ILE A 72 -5.32 -15.27 -5.99
CA ILE A 72 -4.29 -14.24 -5.79
C ILE A 72 -4.35 -13.19 -6.92
N VAL A 73 -4.40 -13.64 -8.18
CA VAL A 73 -4.47 -12.75 -9.34
C VAL A 73 -5.77 -11.95 -9.34
N LEU A 74 -6.92 -12.59 -9.10
CA LEU A 74 -8.21 -11.89 -9.08
C LEU A 74 -8.28 -10.87 -7.94
N THR A 75 -7.88 -11.25 -6.73
CA THR A 75 -7.87 -10.33 -5.57
C THR A 75 -6.98 -9.13 -5.84
N THR A 76 -5.74 -9.34 -6.30
CA THR A 76 -4.82 -8.24 -6.60
C THR A 76 -5.31 -7.37 -7.76
N PHE A 77 -5.93 -7.97 -8.79
CA PHE A 77 -6.58 -7.26 -9.88
C PHE A 77 -7.69 -6.34 -9.38
N PHE A 78 -8.61 -6.86 -8.56
CA PHE A 78 -9.72 -6.07 -8.00
C PHE A 78 -9.24 -4.93 -7.10
N ILE A 79 -8.23 -5.17 -6.25
CA ILE A 79 -7.60 -4.11 -5.43
C ILE A 79 -7.00 -3.02 -6.33
N ASN A 80 -6.40 -3.40 -7.46
CA ASN A 80 -5.72 -2.48 -8.38
C ASN A 80 -6.66 -1.74 -9.34
N LEU A 81 -7.96 -2.07 -9.43
CA LEU A 81 -8.90 -1.36 -10.31
C LEU A 81 -8.92 0.16 -10.06
N ARG A 82 -8.63 0.60 -8.84
CA ARG A 82 -8.46 2.02 -8.50
C ARG A 82 -7.39 2.73 -9.35
N PHE A 83 -6.34 2.03 -9.79
CA PHE A 83 -5.32 2.60 -10.67
C PHE A 83 -5.84 2.88 -12.08
N ALA A 84 -6.89 2.17 -12.54
CA ALA A 84 -7.57 2.51 -13.78
C ALA A 84 -8.26 3.88 -13.67
N MET A 85 -8.92 4.14 -12.54
CA MET A 85 -9.55 5.44 -12.25
C MET A 85 -8.52 6.57 -12.18
N TYR A 86 -7.39 6.33 -11.49
CA TYR A 86 -6.30 7.31 -11.42
C TYR A 86 -5.66 7.57 -12.78
N SER A 87 -5.45 6.52 -13.57
CA SER A 87 -4.92 6.62 -14.94
C SER A 87 -5.85 7.44 -15.83
N ALA A 88 -7.16 7.22 -15.75
CA ALA A 88 -8.15 7.99 -16.49
C ALA A 88 -8.15 9.47 -16.08
N SER A 89 -8.01 9.76 -14.79
CA SER A 89 -7.89 11.12 -14.25
C SER A 89 -6.61 11.85 -14.69
N LEU A 90 -5.48 11.14 -14.78
CA LEU A 90 -4.19 11.70 -15.22
C LEU A 90 -4.05 11.78 -16.75
N ALA A 91 -4.77 10.96 -17.51
CA ALA A 91 -4.63 10.88 -18.96
C ALA A 91 -4.76 12.25 -19.69
N PRO A 92 -5.70 13.14 -19.35
CA PRO A 92 -5.80 14.47 -19.95
C PRO A 92 -4.55 15.34 -19.75
N HIS A 93 -3.85 15.17 -18.62
CA HIS A 93 -2.66 15.95 -18.28
C HIS A 93 -1.39 15.45 -18.97
N LEU A 94 -1.41 14.21 -19.49
CA LEU A 94 -0.26 13.53 -20.09
C LEU A 94 -0.48 13.17 -21.57
N LYS A 95 -1.51 13.76 -22.21
CA LYS A 95 -1.86 13.53 -23.62
C LYS A 95 -0.67 13.55 -24.60
N PRO A 96 0.29 14.51 -24.53
CA PRO A 96 1.36 14.63 -25.51
C PRO A 96 2.39 13.49 -25.52
N LEU A 97 2.37 12.59 -24.54
CA LEU A 97 3.36 11.52 -24.42
C LEU A 97 3.07 10.34 -25.37
N SER A 98 4.14 9.66 -25.79
CA SER A 98 4.05 8.39 -26.51
C SER A 98 3.41 7.29 -25.64
N THR A 99 2.88 6.25 -26.27
CA THR A 99 2.26 5.11 -25.55
C THR A 99 3.26 4.44 -24.61
N LEU A 100 4.52 4.26 -25.03
CA LEU A 100 5.55 3.66 -24.19
C LEU A 100 5.83 4.51 -22.93
N ALA A 101 5.94 5.83 -23.08
CA ALA A 101 6.13 6.73 -21.94
C ALA A 101 4.93 6.66 -20.98
N LYS A 102 3.70 6.61 -21.51
CA LYS A 102 2.49 6.43 -20.70
C LYS A 102 2.51 5.10 -19.94
N SER A 103 2.91 4.01 -20.57
CA SER A 103 3.02 2.69 -19.91
C SER A 103 4.06 2.70 -18.77
N CYS A 104 5.23 3.33 -18.97
CA CYS A 104 6.22 3.48 -17.91
C CYS A 104 5.69 4.30 -16.72
N LEU A 105 4.97 5.39 -16.98
CA LEU A 105 4.34 6.19 -15.93
C LEU A 105 3.19 5.45 -15.23
N ALA A 106 2.44 4.63 -15.98
CA ALA A 106 1.37 3.81 -15.42
C ALA A 106 1.91 2.72 -14.48
N TYR A 107 3.06 2.10 -14.79
CA TYR A 107 3.73 1.18 -13.88
C TYR A 107 4.13 1.86 -12.55
N LEU A 108 4.63 3.10 -12.62
CA LEU A 108 5.03 3.86 -11.44
C LEU A 108 3.85 4.50 -10.69
N LEU A 109 2.61 4.32 -11.17
CA LEU A 109 1.43 4.92 -10.58
C LEU A 109 1.08 4.22 -9.26
N THR A 110 1.03 5.01 -8.21
CA THR A 110 0.60 4.60 -6.87
C THR A 110 -0.40 5.62 -6.32
N ASP A 111 -1.10 5.28 -5.24
CA ASP A 111 -2.04 6.19 -4.56
C ASP A 111 -1.35 7.52 -4.21
N GLN A 112 -0.13 7.43 -3.70
CA GLN A 112 0.70 8.54 -3.25
C GLN A 112 1.22 9.37 -4.42
N ALA A 113 1.71 8.71 -5.48
CA ALA A 113 2.16 9.41 -6.70
C ALA A 113 1.00 10.16 -7.37
N TYR A 114 -0.19 9.53 -7.42
CA TYR A 114 -1.40 10.15 -7.92
C TYR A 114 -1.80 11.37 -7.09
N ALA A 115 -1.88 11.23 -5.76
CA ALA A 115 -2.28 12.30 -4.86
C ALA A 115 -1.40 13.55 -5.00
N VAL A 116 -0.06 13.37 -5.03
CA VAL A 116 0.89 14.47 -5.23
C VAL A 116 0.72 15.12 -6.59
N ALA A 117 0.57 14.32 -7.63
CA ALA A 117 0.47 14.82 -8.99
C ALA A 117 -0.83 15.58 -9.24
N ILE A 118 -1.97 15.02 -8.85
CA ILE A 118 -3.27 15.63 -9.12
C ILE A 118 -3.47 16.91 -8.32
N ALA A 119 -2.98 16.97 -7.07
CA ALA A 119 -2.99 18.20 -6.27
C ALA A 119 -2.24 19.32 -7.01
N ARG A 120 -1.03 19.01 -7.49
CA ARG A 120 -0.20 19.97 -8.23
C ARG A 120 -0.79 20.38 -9.59
N PHE A 121 -1.36 19.42 -10.32
CA PHE A 121 -1.93 19.66 -11.65
C PHE A 121 -3.22 20.47 -11.60
N THR A 122 -3.99 20.32 -10.52
CA THR A 122 -5.21 21.10 -10.27
C THR A 122 -4.85 22.53 -9.87
N GLU A 123 -3.90 22.72 -8.94
CA GLU A 123 -3.40 24.05 -8.54
C GLU A 123 -2.84 24.85 -9.73
N ASN A 124 -2.12 24.18 -10.64
CA ASN A 124 -1.54 24.82 -11.81
C ASN A 124 -1.79 24.01 -13.09
N SER A 125 -2.96 24.23 -13.69
CA SER A 125 -3.40 23.51 -14.89
C SER A 125 -2.48 23.73 -16.10
N ARG A 126 -1.77 24.87 -16.19
CA ARG A 126 -0.83 25.19 -17.29
C ARG A 126 0.63 24.87 -16.95
N MET A 127 0.88 24.13 -15.86
CA MET A 127 2.23 23.74 -15.47
C MET A 127 2.95 23.02 -16.63
N PRO A 128 4.12 23.52 -17.08
CA PRO A 128 4.94 22.83 -18.06
C PRO A 128 5.60 21.57 -17.45
N HIS A 129 5.95 20.61 -18.30
CA HIS A 129 6.69 19.39 -17.91
C HIS A 129 6.03 18.53 -16.81
N LYS A 130 4.69 18.45 -16.77
CA LYS A 130 3.92 17.60 -15.83
C LYS A 130 4.42 16.16 -15.72
N ALA A 131 4.78 15.56 -16.85
CA ALA A 131 5.32 14.20 -16.91
C ALA A 131 6.61 14.05 -16.08
N TRP A 132 7.51 15.03 -16.13
CA TRP A 132 8.76 15.01 -15.37
C TRP A 132 8.52 15.22 -13.88
N PHE A 133 7.57 16.08 -13.52
CA PHE A 133 7.14 16.23 -12.12
C PHE A 133 6.58 14.91 -11.57
N PHE A 134 5.66 14.28 -12.29
CA PHE A 134 5.09 12.98 -11.90
C PHE A 134 6.19 11.92 -11.78
N LEU A 135 7.09 11.82 -12.78
CA LEU A 135 8.20 10.87 -12.76
C LEU A 135 9.11 11.07 -11.55
N GLY A 136 9.41 12.32 -11.18
CA GLY A 136 10.18 12.63 -9.98
C GLY A 136 9.51 12.13 -8.71
N ALA A 137 8.25 12.47 -8.50
CA ALA A 137 7.50 12.01 -7.33
C ALA A 137 7.42 10.46 -7.29
N ALA A 138 7.10 9.84 -8.42
CA ALA A 138 6.91 8.41 -8.51
C ALA A 138 8.22 7.61 -8.34
N LEU A 139 9.35 8.09 -8.87
CA LEU A 139 10.65 7.44 -8.67
C LEU A 139 11.18 7.59 -7.24
N ALA A 140 10.90 8.69 -6.54
CA ALA A 140 11.20 8.78 -5.11
C ALA A 140 10.45 7.68 -4.34
N LEU A 141 9.15 7.54 -4.60
CA LEU A 141 8.30 6.54 -3.95
C LEU A 141 8.76 5.11 -4.29
N TRP A 142 9.00 4.83 -5.57
CA TRP A 142 9.49 3.53 -6.03
C TRP A 142 10.85 3.20 -5.43
N GLY A 143 11.81 4.12 -5.48
CA GLY A 143 13.16 3.89 -4.95
C GLY A 143 13.17 3.63 -3.45
N THR A 144 12.40 4.41 -2.68
CA THR A 144 12.22 4.16 -1.24
C THR A 144 11.53 2.82 -0.99
N TRP A 145 10.48 2.49 -1.73
CA TRP A 145 9.81 1.19 -1.59
C TRP A 145 10.77 0.04 -1.84
N GLN A 146 11.46 0.02 -2.97
CA GLN A 146 12.37 -1.08 -3.31
C GLN A 146 13.56 -1.17 -2.34
N GLY A 147 14.13 -0.03 -1.93
CA GLY A 147 15.21 -0.02 -0.94
C GLY A 147 14.77 -0.55 0.42
N CYS A 148 13.62 -0.12 0.92
CA CYS A 148 13.07 -0.59 2.18
C CYS A 148 12.61 -2.05 2.10
N SER A 149 11.99 -2.49 1.01
CA SER A 149 11.64 -3.90 0.79
C SER A 149 12.88 -4.78 0.81
N LEU A 150 13.97 -4.35 0.17
CA LEU A 150 15.25 -5.08 0.19
C LEU A 150 15.83 -5.17 1.60
N ILE A 151 15.81 -4.07 2.36
CA ILE A 151 16.23 -4.07 3.77
C ILE A 151 15.34 -5.03 4.58
N GLY A 152 14.03 -5.00 4.37
CA GLY A 152 13.07 -5.90 5.02
C GLY A 152 13.34 -7.38 4.71
N ILE A 153 13.58 -7.71 3.44
CA ILE A 153 13.99 -9.05 3.00
C ILE A 153 15.26 -9.49 3.73
N PHE A 154 16.30 -8.64 3.72
CA PHE A 154 17.56 -8.94 4.39
C PHE A 154 17.36 -9.17 5.88
N VAL A 155 16.67 -8.26 6.57
CA VAL A 155 16.36 -8.41 8.00
C VAL A 155 15.59 -9.70 8.26
N GLY A 156 14.55 -10.00 7.47
CA GLY A 156 13.75 -11.20 7.60
C GLY A 156 14.55 -12.49 7.43
N THR A 157 15.53 -12.53 6.52
CA THR A 157 16.40 -13.71 6.33
C THR A 157 17.37 -13.99 7.48
N GLN A 158 17.70 -12.96 8.27
CA GLN A 158 18.59 -13.09 9.42
C GLN A 158 17.85 -13.52 10.69
N VAL A 159 16.51 -13.53 10.66
CA VAL A 159 15.73 -13.99 11.81
C VAL A 159 15.83 -15.51 11.90
N PRO A 160 16.30 -16.06 13.04
CA PRO A 160 16.41 -17.50 13.21
C PRO A 160 15.05 -18.19 13.03
N PRO A 161 14.98 -19.38 12.40
CA PRO A 161 13.73 -20.15 12.32
C PRO A 161 13.16 -20.52 13.70
N SER A 162 14.00 -20.54 14.74
CA SER A 162 13.60 -20.78 16.13
C SER A 162 12.85 -19.60 16.76
N TRP A 163 12.99 -18.39 16.21
CA TRP A 163 12.07 -17.30 16.51
C TRP A 163 10.84 -17.57 15.66
N SER A 164 9.82 -18.21 16.26
CA SER A 164 8.54 -18.45 15.62
C SER A 164 7.98 -17.11 15.13
N LEU A 165 8.14 -16.85 13.84
CA LEU A 165 7.58 -15.67 13.18
C LEU A 165 6.07 -15.79 13.01
N ASP A 166 5.40 -16.80 13.56
CA ASP A 166 3.93 -16.89 13.63
C ASP A 166 3.27 -15.59 14.15
N PHE A 167 4.02 -14.75 14.88
CA PHE A 167 3.61 -13.43 15.34
C PHE A 167 3.99 -12.26 14.42
N ALA A 168 4.87 -12.41 13.44
CA ALA A 168 5.37 -11.33 12.60
C ALA A 168 4.36 -10.87 11.53
N ILE A 169 3.60 -11.77 10.90
CA ILE A 169 2.42 -11.38 10.11
C ILE A 169 1.38 -10.61 10.97
N PRO A 170 0.96 -11.08 12.15
CA PRO A 170 0.11 -10.30 13.05
C PRO A 170 0.71 -8.94 13.48
N LEU A 171 2.00 -8.89 13.83
CA LEU A 171 2.71 -7.66 14.23
C LEU A 171 2.80 -6.65 13.08
N THR A 172 3.01 -7.15 11.87
CA THR A 172 2.91 -6.39 10.62
C THR A 172 1.56 -5.69 10.55
N PHE A 173 0.47 -6.42 10.74
CA PHE A 173 -0.87 -5.83 10.75
C PHE A 173 -1.08 -4.83 11.88
N MET A 174 -0.59 -5.13 13.08
CA MET A 174 -0.65 -4.17 14.18
C MET A 174 0.09 -2.88 13.84
N ALA A 175 1.28 -2.98 13.22
CA ALA A 175 2.03 -1.82 12.75
C ALA A 175 1.32 -1.04 11.63
N LEU A 176 0.45 -1.68 10.84
CA LEU A 176 -0.42 -1.01 9.85
C LEU A 176 -1.64 -0.34 10.51
N VAL A 177 -2.25 -0.99 11.49
CA VAL A 177 -3.47 -0.52 12.16
C VAL A 177 -3.17 0.61 13.13
N PHE A 178 -2.12 0.53 13.94
CA PHE A 178 -1.84 1.53 14.98
C PHE A 178 -1.76 2.97 14.45
N PRO A 179 -1.06 3.29 13.35
CA PRO A 179 -1.06 4.65 12.79
C PRO A 179 -2.41 5.11 12.23
N ALA A 180 -3.33 4.18 11.95
CA ALA A 180 -4.68 4.48 11.48
C ALA A 180 -5.66 4.80 12.64
N LEU A 181 -5.31 4.47 13.89
CA LEU A 181 -6.12 4.74 15.08
C LEU A 181 -5.98 6.21 15.55
N LYS A 182 -6.47 7.14 14.72
CA LYS A 182 -6.27 8.59 14.94
C LYS A 182 -7.31 9.24 15.84
N ASP A 183 -8.42 8.58 16.10
CA ASP A 183 -9.53 9.11 16.89
C ASP A 183 -10.28 8.01 17.65
N GLY A 184 -11.21 8.44 18.51
CA GLY A 184 -12.02 7.53 19.33
C GLY A 184 -12.92 6.59 18.53
N ALA A 185 -13.33 6.96 17.31
CA ALA A 185 -14.15 6.11 16.46
C ALA A 185 -13.32 5.00 15.81
N ALA A 186 -12.13 5.33 15.30
CA ALA A 186 -11.17 4.33 14.83
C ALA A 186 -10.73 3.40 15.97
N GLY A 187 -10.49 3.96 17.16
CA GLY A 187 -10.15 3.21 18.36
C GLY A 187 -11.25 2.24 18.79
N SER A 188 -12.51 2.70 18.86
CA SER A 188 -13.64 1.84 19.22
C SER A 188 -13.87 0.73 18.19
N ALA A 189 -13.78 1.05 16.90
CA ALA A 189 -13.90 0.08 15.82
C ALA A 189 -12.85 -1.03 15.94
N ALA A 190 -11.58 -0.67 16.14
CA ALA A 190 -10.50 -1.62 16.30
C ALA A 190 -10.65 -2.49 17.55
N LEU A 191 -11.09 -1.90 18.67
CA LEU A 191 -11.24 -2.61 19.93
C LEU A 191 -12.40 -3.61 19.88
N VAL A 192 -13.55 -3.20 19.34
CA VAL A 192 -14.71 -4.09 19.16
C VAL A 192 -14.42 -5.18 18.13
N ALA A 193 -13.81 -4.85 17.00
CA ALA A 193 -13.40 -5.85 16.01
C ALA A 193 -12.40 -6.86 16.61
N GLY A 194 -11.38 -6.39 17.32
CA GLY A 194 -10.37 -7.24 17.95
C GLY A 194 -10.96 -8.19 19.00
N LEU A 195 -11.78 -7.67 19.92
CA LEU A 195 -12.46 -8.50 20.93
C LEU A 195 -13.40 -9.52 20.28
N THR A 196 -14.20 -9.10 19.30
CA THR A 196 -15.11 -10.01 18.59
C THR A 196 -14.34 -11.11 17.87
N ALA A 197 -13.24 -10.78 17.19
CA ALA A 197 -12.42 -11.75 16.48
C ALA A 197 -11.86 -12.82 17.43
N VAL A 198 -11.42 -12.43 18.63
CA VAL A 198 -10.94 -13.36 19.67
C VAL A 198 -12.08 -14.23 20.20
N LEU A 199 -13.22 -13.64 20.54
CA LEU A 199 -14.36 -14.37 21.08
C LEU A 199 -14.97 -15.34 20.05
N ALA A 200 -14.92 -14.98 18.77
CA ALA A 200 -15.48 -15.76 17.67
C ALA A 200 -14.45 -16.66 16.95
N LEU A 201 -13.27 -16.91 17.56
CA LEU A 201 -12.21 -17.74 16.98
C LEU A 201 -12.68 -19.12 16.49
N LYS A 202 -13.65 -19.73 17.19
CA LYS A 202 -14.18 -21.07 16.88
C LYS A 202 -15.37 -21.05 15.91
N ALA A 203 -15.74 -19.89 15.39
CA ALA A 203 -16.87 -19.80 14.47
C ALA A 203 -16.55 -20.50 13.14
N PRO A 204 -17.46 -21.33 12.60
CA PRO A 204 -17.23 -22.04 11.35
C PRO A 204 -17.10 -21.08 10.17
N PHE A 205 -16.42 -21.51 9.11
CA PHE A 205 -16.26 -20.78 7.84
C PHE A 205 -15.67 -19.35 7.97
N ASN A 206 -14.85 -19.08 8.99
CA ASN A 206 -14.32 -17.74 9.27
C ASN A 206 -15.41 -16.66 9.50
N LEU A 207 -16.63 -17.05 9.88
CA LEU A 207 -17.72 -16.12 10.19
C LEU A 207 -17.34 -15.17 11.34
N GLY A 208 -16.42 -15.58 12.22
CA GLY A 208 -15.87 -14.75 13.27
C GLY A 208 -15.18 -13.48 12.76
N LEU A 209 -14.48 -13.56 11.62
CA LEU A 209 -13.84 -12.39 11.00
C LEU A 209 -14.86 -11.44 10.38
N ILE A 210 -15.89 -11.98 9.71
CA ILE A 210 -16.95 -11.17 9.09
C ILE A 210 -17.75 -10.45 10.17
N THR A 211 -18.13 -11.16 11.23
CA THR A 211 -18.86 -10.58 12.37
C THR A 211 -18.03 -9.54 13.10
N ALA A 212 -16.73 -9.79 13.32
CA ALA A 212 -15.80 -8.81 13.87
C ALA A 212 -15.71 -7.53 13.03
N ALA A 213 -15.61 -7.65 11.71
CA ALA A 213 -15.59 -6.50 10.82
C ALA A 213 -16.89 -5.69 10.89
N LEU A 214 -18.05 -6.35 10.84
CA LEU A 214 -19.35 -5.68 10.89
C LEU A 214 -19.59 -4.97 12.22
N LEU A 215 -19.30 -5.64 13.35
CA LEU A 215 -19.45 -5.06 14.68
C LEU A 215 -18.46 -3.92 14.94
N GLY A 216 -17.22 -4.05 14.45
CA GLY A 216 -16.22 -2.98 14.49
C GLY A 216 -16.67 -1.74 13.72
N ILE A 217 -17.13 -1.91 12.47
CA ILE A 217 -17.68 -0.80 11.67
C ILE A 217 -18.86 -0.15 12.40
N GLY A 218 -19.79 -0.94 12.93
CA GLY A 218 -20.94 -0.42 13.68
C GLY A 218 -20.54 0.40 14.91
N ALA A 219 -19.57 -0.07 15.69
CA ALA A 219 -19.06 0.63 16.85
C ALA A 219 -18.35 1.94 16.49
N GLY A 220 -17.56 1.95 15.41
CA GLY A 220 -16.92 3.15 14.90
C GLY A 220 -17.94 4.20 14.47
N LEU A 221 -18.94 3.79 13.67
CA LEU A 221 -20.01 4.67 13.20
C LEU A 221 -20.85 5.25 14.34
N LEU A 222 -21.12 4.46 15.38
CA LEU A 222 -21.90 4.90 16.52
C LEU A 222 -21.13 5.93 17.38
N VAL A 223 -19.83 5.72 17.58
CA VAL A 223 -18.98 6.70 18.28
C VAL A 223 -18.82 7.97 17.44
N GLU A 224 -18.72 7.85 16.12
CA GLU A 224 -18.64 9.00 15.23
C GLU A 224 -19.95 9.80 15.19
N SER A 225 -21.11 9.13 15.22
CA SER A 225 -22.41 9.82 15.23
C SER A 225 -22.65 10.56 16.55
N LEU A 226 -22.27 9.98 17.69
CA LEU A 226 -22.36 10.61 19.01
C LEU A 226 -21.40 11.80 19.17
N ARG A 227 -20.35 11.89 18.35
CA ARG A 227 -19.39 12.99 18.37
C ARG A 227 -19.80 14.14 17.42
N LYS A 228 -20.67 13.87 16.44
CA LYS A 228 -21.20 14.85 15.48
C LYS A 228 -22.56 15.42 15.88
N GLY A 229 -23.28 14.77 16.80
CA GLY A 229 -24.49 15.31 17.45
C GLY A 229 -24.15 16.16 18.66
#